data_AF-A0A914PLN6-F1
#
_entry.id   AF-A0A914PLN6-F1
#
_cell.length_a   1.000
_cell.length_b   1.000
_cell.length_c   1.000
_cell.angle_alpha   90.00
_cell.angle_beta   90.00
_cell.angle_gamma   90.00
#
_symmetry.space_group_name_H-M   'P 1'
#
loop_
_entity.id
_entity.type
_entity.pdbx_description
1 polymer ?
#
loop_
_entity_poly.entity_id
_entity_poly.type
_entity_poly.pdbx_seq_one_letter_code
_entity_poly.pdbx_strand_id
1 'polypeptide(L)'
;MTLKGEWFNVIFAKPLRGKEFTLVDAKEKPEVPKECEPIAKQGDRESRKLWRHVTCALFRNKINIATDAKVWIEQRQRDEAQRRRKTGKEFQPKLFEKDGENWIYKYSLEGRKEP
;
A
#
# COMPACT_ATOMS: atom_id res chain seq x y z
N MET A 1 -0.76 18.97 25.73
CA MET A 1 -1.67 19.26 24.60
C MET A 1 -2.55 18.02 24.42
N THR A 2 -3.84 18.21 24.17
CA THR A 2 -4.80 17.12 23.98
C THR A 2 -5.44 17.23 22.61
N LEU A 3 -5.57 16.10 21.91
CA LEU A 3 -6.29 16.00 20.64
C LEU A 3 -7.67 15.40 20.88
N LYS A 4 -8.69 15.93 20.19
CA LYS A 4 -10.07 15.44 20.24
C LYS A 4 -10.68 15.44 18.85
N GLY A 5 -11.77 14.70 18.68
CA GLY A 5 -12.53 14.68 17.43
C GLY A 5 -12.36 13.38 16.65
N GLU A 6 -12.57 13.47 15.34
CA GLU A 6 -12.71 12.34 14.43
C GLU A 6 -11.66 12.43 13.33
N TRP A 7 -10.86 11.38 13.14
CA TRP A 7 -9.78 11.37 12.15
C TRP A 7 -10.26 11.51 10.69
N PHE A 8 -11.52 11.15 10.41
CA PHE A 8 -12.16 11.23 9.10
C PHE A 8 -12.95 12.54 8.88
N ASN A 9 -12.97 13.41 9.88
CA ASN A 9 -13.77 14.63 9.88
C ASN A 9 -12.92 15.76 10.50
N VAL A 10 -13.27 16.26 11.68
CA VAL A 10 -12.54 17.37 12.31
C VAL A 10 -11.75 16.89 13.52
N ILE A 11 -10.46 17.24 13.55
CA ILE A 11 -9.56 17.09 14.69
C ILE A 11 -9.36 18.46 15.34
N PHE A 12 -9.59 18.53 16.64
CA PHE A 12 -9.37 19.71 17.48
C PHE A 12 -8.12 19.53 18.35
N ALA A 13 -7.36 20.61 18.53
CA ALA A 13 -6.23 20.66 19.43
C ALA A 13 -6.50 21.61 20.60
N LYS A 14 -6.22 21.14 21.82
CA LYS A 14 -6.26 21.94 23.04
C LYS A 14 -4.87 22.03 23.68
N PRO A 15 -4.21 23.20 23.64
CA PRO A 15 -2.98 23.46 24.37
C PRO A 15 -3.17 23.39 25.90
N LEU A 16 -2.06 23.25 26.65
CA LEU A 16 -2.11 23.24 28.12
C LEU A 16 -2.60 24.58 28.70
N ARG A 17 -2.27 25.69 28.02
CA ARG A 17 -2.76 27.04 28.31
C ARG A 17 -3.27 27.62 27.00
N GLY A 18 -4.58 27.82 26.89
CA GLY A 18 -5.20 28.33 25.67
C GLY A 18 -6.57 27.73 25.40
N LYS A 19 -7.25 28.28 24.39
CA LYS A 19 -8.53 27.75 23.91
C LYS A 19 -8.30 26.61 22.93
N GLU A 20 -9.31 25.75 22.82
CA GLU A 20 -9.36 24.72 21.80
C GLU A 20 -9.53 25.37 20.41
N PHE A 21 -8.86 24.82 19.40
CA PHE A 21 -8.95 25.28 18.01
C PHE A 21 -8.97 24.10 17.05
N THR A 22 -9.50 24.30 15.86
CA THR A 22 -9.50 23.31 14.77
C THR A 22 -8.07 23.09 14.27
N LEU A 23 -7.57 21.87 14.39
CA LEU A 23 -6.23 21.50 13.92
C LEU A 23 -6.28 21.09 12.44
N VAL A 24 -7.18 20.17 12.10
CA VAL A 24 -7.38 19.66 10.74
C VAL A 24 -8.86 19.41 10.52
N ASP A 25 -9.39 19.94 9.43
CA ASP A 25 -10.63 19.44 8.82
C ASP A 25 -10.24 18.56 7.63
N ALA A 26 -10.51 17.25 7.73
CA ALA A 26 -10.18 16.27 6.71
C ALA A 26 -11.03 16.43 5.44
N LYS A 27 -12.26 16.95 5.55
CA LYS A 27 -13.18 17.11 4.41
C LYS A 27 -12.83 18.32 3.55
N GLU A 28 -12.19 19.32 4.14
CA GLU A 28 -11.71 20.49 3.41
C GLU A 28 -10.41 20.22 2.61
N LYS A 29 -9.71 19.10 2.88
CA LYS A 29 -8.49 18.78 2.16
C LYS A 29 -8.81 18.10 0.84
N PRO A 30 -8.30 18.61 -0.30
CA PRO A 30 -8.48 17.94 -1.58
C PRO A 30 -7.75 16.60 -1.58
N GLU A 31 -8.40 15.58 -2.15
CA GLU A 31 -7.73 14.31 -2.42
C GLU A 31 -6.72 14.50 -3.55
N VAL A 32 -5.46 14.16 -3.28
CA VAL A 32 -4.40 14.16 -4.30
C VAL A 32 -4.24 12.72 -4.79
N PRO A 33 -4.66 12.39 -6.04
CA PRO A 33 -4.56 11.03 -6.54
C PRO A 33 -3.10 10.66 -6.75
N LYS A 34 -2.76 9.41 -6.42
CA LYS A 34 -1.42 8.88 -6.69
C LYS A 34 -1.21 8.68 -8.20
N GLU A 35 -0.16 9.30 -8.71
CA GLU A 35 0.36 9.02 -10.05
C GLU A 35 1.08 7.67 -10.10
N CYS A 36 0.76 6.86 -11.11
CA CYS A 36 1.45 5.61 -11.38
C CYS A 36 1.56 5.40 -12.90
N GLU A 37 2.60 4.67 -13.30
CA GLU A 37 2.75 4.19 -14.67
C GLU A 37 1.53 3.38 -15.15
N PRO A 38 1.21 3.43 -16.46
CA PRO A 38 0.18 2.59 -17.06
C PRO A 38 0.45 1.09 -16.80
N ILE A 39 -0.63 0.31 -16.63
CA ILE A 39 -0.54 -1.13 -16.31
C ILE A 39 0.31 -1.91 -17.33
N ALA A 40 0.30 -1.49 -18.61
CA ALA A 40 1.10 -2.10 -19.66
C ALA A 40 2.63 -1.99 -19.44
N LYS A 41 3.08 -0.93 -18.74
CA LYS A 41 4.49 -0.70 -18.42
C LYS A 41 4.91 -1.26 -17.05
N GLN A 42 3.96 -1.65 -16.21
CA GLN A 42 4.24 -2.21 -14.89
C GLN A 42 4.80 -3.63 -14.97
N GLY A 43 5.64 -3.99 -14.01
CA GLY A 43 6.13 -5.35 -13.78
C GLY A 43 5.04 -6.29 -13.26
N ASP A 44 5.21 -7.59 -13.49
CA ASP A 44 4.17 -8.60 -13.22
C ASP A 44 3.81 -8.80 -11.74
N ARG A 45 4.65 -8.27 -10.84
CA ARG A 45 4.41 -8.29 -9.38
C ARG A 45 4.09 -6.90 -8.80
N GLU A 46 3.89 -5.89 -9.65
CA GLU A 46 3.37 -4.60 -9.20
C GLU A 46 1.86 -4.69 -8.97
N SER A 47 1.36 -4.02 -7.94
CA SER A 47 0.02 -4.26 -7.40
C SER A 47 -1.10 -4.07 -8.43
N ARG A 48 -1.08 -2.99 -9.22
CA ARG A 48 -2.17 -2.73 -10.19
C ARG A 48 -2.19 -3.79 -11.30
N LYS A 49 -1.02 -4.24 -11.78
CA LYS A 49 -0.93 -5.30 -12.80
C LYS A 49 -1.27 -6.68 -12.22
N LEU A 50 -0.70 -7.04 -11.07
CA LEU A 50 -0.91 -8.33 -10.42
C LEU A 50 -2.39 -8.57 -10.09
N TRP A 51 -3.07 -7.56 -9.55
CA TRP A 51 -4.47 -7.65 -9.11
C TRP A 51 -5.49 -7.22 -10.16
N ARG A 52 -5.05 -6.84 -11.37
CA ARG A 52 -5.92 -6.28 -12.43
C ARG A 52 -7.18 -7.08 -12.67
N HIS A 53 -7.07 -8.41 -12.78
CA HIS A 53 -8.21 -9.26 -13.09
C HIS A 53 -9.22 -9.31 -11.94
N VAL A 54 -8.74 -9.33 -10.70
CA VAL A 54 -9.59 -9.29 -9.49
C VAL A 54 -10.32 -7.96 -9.43
N THR A 55 -9.60 -6.83 -9.52
CA THR A 55 -10.20 -5.50 -9.40
C THR A 55 -11.14 -5.17 -10.56
N CYS A 56 -10.82 -5.57 -11.79
CA CYS A 56 -11.71 -5.43 -12.94
C CYS A 56 -12.99 -6.28 -12.83
N ALA A 57 -12.93 -7.44 -12.17
CA ALA A 57 -14.08 -8.29 -11.94
C ALA A 57 -14.96 -7.73 -10.81
N LEU A 58 -14.35 -7.28 -9.71
CA LEU A 58 -15.06 -6.60 -8.60
C LEU A 58 -15.76 -5.32 -9.07
N PHE A 59 -15.09 -4.51 -9.89
CA PHE A 59 -15.69 -3.30 -10.48
C PHE A 59 -16.94 -3.62 -11.32
N ARG A 60 -16.99 -4.80 -11.95
CA ARG A 60 -18.13 -5.28 -12.74
C ARG A 60 -19.09 -6.15 -11.92
N ASN A 61 -18.92 -6.19 -10.60
CA ASN A 61 -19.68 -7.03 -9.68
C ASN A 61 -19.68 -8.54 -10.05
N LYS A 62 -18.63 -9.03 -10.70
CA LYS A 62 -18.47 -10.44 -11.10
C LYS A 62 -17.69 -11.20 -10.04
N ILE A 63 -18.34 -11.53 -8.93
CA ILE A 63 -17.70 -12.11 -7.74
C ILE A 63 -17.00 -13.44 -8.03
N ASN A 64 -17.62 -14.35 -8.77
CA ASN A 64 -17.02 -15.65 -9.09
C ASN A 64 -15.68 -15.49 -9.83
N ILE A 65 -15.64 -14.61 -10.84
CA ILE A 65 -14.42 -14.33 -11.61
C ILE A 65 -13.34 -13.68 -10.72
N ALA A 66 -13.74 -12.79 -9.82
CA ALA A 66 -12.82 -12.16 -8.87
C ALA A 66 -12.19 -13.21 -7.93
N THR A 67 -13.00 -14.15 -7.43
CA THR A 67 -12.56 -15.26 -6.59
C THR A 67 -11.60 -16.18 -7.32
N ASP A 68 -11.92 -16.59 -8.55
CA ASP A 68 -11.04 -17.47 -9.35
C ASP A 68 -9.68 -16.81 -9.63
N ALA A 69 -9.69 -15.54 -10.02
CA ALA A 69 -8.47 -14.77 -10.23
C ALA A 69 -7.65 -14.61 -8.93
N LYS A 70 -8.32 -14.37 -7.79
CA LYS A 70 -7.66 -14.29 -6.47
C LYS A 70 -7.03 -15.63 -6.10
N VAL A 71 -7.76 -16.74 -6.26
CA VAL A 71 -7.28 -18.09 -5.97
C VAL A 71 -6.05 -18.42 -6.80
N TRP A 72 -6.06 -18.07 -8.09
CA TRP A 72 -4.90 -18.27 -8.98
C TRP A 72 -3.65 -17.53 -8.47
N ILE A 73 -3.77 -16.25 -8.08
CA ILE A 73 -2.65 -15.47 -7.53
C ILE A 73 -2.12 -16.12 -6.25
N GLU A 74 -3.02 -16.44 -5.32
CA GLU A 74 -2.65 -17.00 -4.01
C GLU A 74 -2.05 -18.39 -4.11
N GLN A 75 -2.57 -19.23 -5.02
CA GLN A 75 -2.01 -20.55 -5.26
C GLN A 75 -0.60 -20.46 -5.83
N ARG A 76 -0.35 -19.56 -6.79
CA ARG A 76 1.02 -19.32 -7.29
C ARG A 76 1.96 -18.94 -6.14
N GLN A 77 1.53 -18.06 -5.24
CA GLN A 77 2.33 -17.66 -4.08
C GLN A 77 2.59 -18.83 -3.09
N ARG A 78 1.59 -19.70 -2.88
CA ARG A 78 1.74 -20.92 -2.05
C ARG A 78 2.77 -21.88 -2.66
N ASP A 79 2.70 -22.13 -3.97
CA ASP A 79 3.62 -23.02 -4.68
C ASP A 79 5.05 -22.45 -4.67
N GLU A 80 5.18 -21.13 -4.88
CA GLU A 80 6.47 -20.44 -4.79
C GLU A 80 7.09 -20.54 -3.39
N ALA A 81 6.28 -20.41 -2.33
CA ALA A 81 6.71 -20.57 -0.95
C ALA A 81 7.11 -22.03 -0.64
N GLN A 82 6.33 -23.00 -1.10
CA GLN A 82 6.66 -24.42 -0.91
C GLN A 82 7.98 -24.79 -1.59
N ARG A 83 8.21 -24.32 -2.82
CA ARG A 83 9.48 -24.52 -3.52
C ARG A 83 10.64 -23.87 -2.77
N ARG A 84 10.49 -22.65 -2.28
CA ARG A 84 11.52 -21.97 -1.45
C ARG A 84 11.91 -22.83 -0.24
N ARG A 85 10.92 -23.33 0.51
CA ARG A 85 11.12 -24.22 1.68
C ARG A 85 11.85 -25.50 1.28
N LYS A 86 11.43 -26.16 0.20
CA LYS A 86 12.09 -27.39 -0.31
C LYS A 86 13.55 -27.17 -0.70
N THR A 87 13.88 -26.00 -1.24
CA THR A 87 15.25 -25.65 -1.64
C THR A 87 16.09 -25.00 -0.54
N GLY A 88 15.55 -24.86 0.68
CA GLY A 88 16.22 -24.14 1.77
C GLY A 88 16.48 -22.65 1.48
N LYS A 89 15.73 -22.04 0.56
CA LYS A 89 15.90 -20.63 0.17
C LYS A 89 14.92 -19.75 0.93
N GLU A 90 15.42 -18.69 1.54
CA GLU A 90 14.59 -17.67 2.18
C GLU A 90 14.05 -16.66 1.15
N PHE A 91 12.94 -16.00 1.51
CA PHE A 91 12.42 -14.89 0.72
C PHE A 91 13.24 -13.63 1.01
N GLN A 92 13.84 -13.07 -0.04
CA GLN A 92 14.59 -11.82 0.03
C GLN A 92 13.77 -10.68 -0.60
N PRO A 93 13.39 -9.64 0.16
CA PRO A 93 12.72 -8.47 -0.40
C PRO A 93 13.59 -7.78 -1.45
N LYS A 94 12.96 -7.34 -2.55
CA LYS A 94 13.69 -6.74 -3.66
C LYS A 94 14.27 -5.36 -3.31
N LEU A 95 13.45 -4.52 -2.70
CA LEU A 95 13.71 -3.08 -2.53
C LEU A 95 14.17 -2.68 -1.13
N PHE A 96 14.02 -3.56 -0.14
CA PHE A 96 14.32 -3.28 1.25
C PHE A 96 15.27 -4.31 1.83
N GLU A 97 16.13 -3.86 2.74
CA GLU A 97 17.01 -4.70 3.54
C GLU A 97 16.71 -4.52 5.03
N LYS A 98 17.04 -5.55 5.81
CA LYS A 98 16.74 -5.58 7.24
C LYS A 98 17.89 -4.92 7.99
N ASP A 99 17.57 -3.94 8.83
CA ASP A 99 18.51 -3.24 9.71
C ASP A 99 18.03 -3.39 11.16
N GLY A 100 18.55 -4.40 11.87
CA GLY A 100 18.05 -4.77 13.19
C GLY A 100 16.57 -5.17 13.15
N GLU A 101 15.72 -4.39 13.82
CA GLU A 101 14.25 -4.53 13.80
C GLU A 101 13.57 -3.69 12.71
N ASN A 102 14.33 -2.84 12.02
CA ASN A 102 13.84 -1.92 10.99
C ASN A 102 14.05 -2.46 9.57
N TRP A 103 13.44 -1.78 8.60
CA TRP A 103 13.62 -2.02 7.18
C TRP A 103 14.07 -0.72 6.51
N ILE A 104 15.22 -0.76 5.83
CA ILE A 104 15.74 0.38 5.09
C ILE A 104 15.61 0.13 3.59
N TYR A 105 15.28 1.19 2.84
CA TYR A 105 15.21 1.13 1.39
C TYR A 105 16.62 1.08 0.82
N LYS A 106 16.89 0.12 -0.07
CA LYS A 106 18.26 -0.19 -0.54
C LYS A 106 18.91 0.91 -1.37
N TYR A 107 18.12 1.79 -1.97
CA TYR A 107 18.61 2.78 -2.93
C TYR A 107 18.53 4.17 -2.31
N SER A 108 19.57 4.99 -2.49
CA SER A 108 19.53 6.37 -2.03
C SER A 108 18.34 7.11 -2.68
N LEU A 109 17.66 7.92 -1.88
CA LEU A 109 16.62 8.82 -2.36
C LEU A 109 17.20 10.15 -2.86
N GLU A 110 18.49 10.39 -2.63
CA GLU A 110 19.20 11.59 -3.08
C GLU A 110 19.21 11.64 -4.61
N GLY A 111 18.64 12.70 -5.18
CA GLY A 111 18.52 12.86 -6.64
C GLY A 111 17.26 12.26 -7.26
N ARG A 112 16.30 11.76 -6.46
CA ARG A 112 14.95 11.45 -6.95
C ARG A 112 14.29 12.74 -7.40
N LYS A 113 14.26 12.97 -8.72
CA LYS A 113 13.46 14.05 -9.30
C LYS A 113 12.01 13.80 -8.92
N GLU A 114 11.38 14.79 -8.30
CA GLU A 114 9.93 14.81 -8.19
C GLU A 114 9.34 14.73 -9.61
N PRO A 115 8.25 13.98 -9.81
CA PRO A 115 7.56 13.96 -11.09
C PRO A 115 7.12 15.35 -11.54
#